data_AF-A0A520ZZY9-F1
#
_entry.id   AF-A0A520ZZY9-F1
#
_cell.length_a   1.000
_cell.length_b   1.000
_cell.length_c   1.000
_cell.angle_alpha   90.00
_cell.angle_beta   90.00
_cell.angle_gamma   90.00
#
_symmetry.space_group_name_H-M   'P 1'
#
loop_
_entity.id
_entity.type
_entity.pdbx_description
1 polymer ?
#
loop_
_entity_poly.entity_id
_entity_poly.type
_entity_poly.pdbx_seq_one_letter_code
_entity_poly.pdbx_strand_id
1 'polypeptide(L)'
;MEFTSSSGYSLGVEIEFQVLDIKDLNLVPFAPLLLEQAPKILRPRLSLEFIKSILEIQTGICDDLRDVENDQRPRHLPGIGH
;
A
#
# COMPACT_ATOMS: atom_id res chain seq x y z
N MET A 1 -21.48 8.37 -16.20
CA MET A 1 -20.27 8.55 -15.36
C MET A 1 -20.20 10.03 -15.11
N GLU A 2 -20.42 10.46 -13.87
CA GLU A 2 -20.43 11.88 -13.51
C GLU A 2 -19.09 12.24 -12.89
N PHE A 3 -18.58 13.44 -13.19
CA PHE A 3 -17.38 13.94 -12.54
C PHE A 3 -17.68 14.17 -11.05
N THR A 4 -16.87 13.58 -10.18
CA THR A 4 -16.94 13.84 -8.73
C THR A 4 -15.93 14.93 -8.39
N SER A 5 -16.42 16.06 -7.87
CA SER A 5 -15.56 17.16 -7.45
C SER A 5 -14.63 16.74 -6.32
N SER A 6 -13.36 17.11 -6.40
CA SER A 6 -12.37 16.95 -5.32
C SER A 6 -12.09 18.28 -4.61
N SER A 7 -11.53 18.21 -3.40
CA SER A 7 -10.84 19.36 -2.80
C SER A 7 -9.65 19.75 -3.67
N GLY A 8 -9.34 21.05 -3.74
CA GLY A 8 -8.29 21.57 -4.61
C GLY A 8 -6.92 20.97 -4.29
N TYR A 9 -6.24 20.48 -5.33
CA TYR A 9 -4.87 19.94 -5.29
C TYR A 9 -4.62 18.74 -4.38
N SER A 10 -5.66 17.96 -4.07
CA SER A 10 -5.49 16.71 -3.33
C SER A 10 -4.67 15.65 -4.09
N LEU A 11 -4.01 14.78 -3.33
CA LEU A 11 -3.13 13.71 -3.78
C LEU A 11 -3.63 12.36 -3.29
N GLY A 12 -3.55 11.35 -4.14
CA GLY A 12 -3.62 9.93 -3.80
C GLY A 12 -2.42 9.24 -4.42
N VAL A 13 -1.75 8.37 -3.66
CA VAL A 13 -0.55 7.65 -4.11
C VAL A 13 -0.77 6.16 -3.96
N GLU A 14 -0.46 5.43 -5.03
CA GLU A 14 -0.48 3.97 -5.10
C GLU A 14 0.96 3.47 -5.33
N ILE A 15 1.35 2.44 -4.59
CA ILE A 15 2.66 1.79 -4.72
C ILE A 15 2.43 0.28 -4.87
N GLU A 16 2.87 -0.25 -6.01
CA GLU A 16 2.82 -1.67 -6.32
C GLU A 16 4.12 -2.38 -5.94
N PHE A 17 4.02 -3.40 -5.10
CA PHE A 17 5.13 -4.24 -4.69
C PHE A 17 5.10 -5.59 -5.40
N GLN A 18 6.25 -6.01 -5.91
CA GLN A 18 6.44 -7.36 -6.43
C GLN A 18 6.85 -8.33 -5.31
N VAL A 19 6.15 -9.46 -5.23
CA VAL A 19 6.45 -10.54 -4.29
C VAL A 19 7.42 -11.52 -4.94
N LEU A 20 8.59 -11.69 -4.32
CA LEU A 20 9.68 -12.52 -4.81
C LEU A 20 9.96 -13.69 -3.86
N ASP A 21 10.38 -14.84 -4.41
CA ASP A 21 11.01 -15.90 -3.61
C ASP A 21 12.46 -15.49 -3.30
N ILE A 22 12.87 -15.59 -2.04
CA ILE A 22 14.21 -15.19 -1.60
C ILE A 22 15.33 -16.09 -2.16
N LYS A 23 15.01 -17.33 -2.56
CA LYS A 23 16.00 -18.32 -2.99
C LYS A 23 16.49 -18.06 -4.40
N ASP A 24 15.60 -17.63 -5.29
CA ASP A 24 15.87 -17.50 -6.73
C ASP A 24 15.40 -16.17 -7.34
N LEU A 25 14.76 -15.31 -6.55
CA LEU A 25 14.22 -14.01 -6.95
C LEU A 25 13.13 -14.09 -8.02
N ASN A 26 12.48 -15.24 -8.18
CA ASN A 26 11.33 -15.39 -9.07
C ASN A 26 10.09 -14.73 -8.46
N LEU A 27 9.22 -14.20 -9.33
CA LEU A 27 7.89 -13.73 -8.94
C LEU A 27 7.06 -14.90 -8.42
N VAL A 28 6.43 -14.73 -7.26
CA VAL A 28 5.58 -15.75 -6.65
C VAL A 28 4.17 -15.22 -6.39
N PRO A 29 3.12 -16.04 -6.58
CA PRO A 29 1.73 -15.59 -6.51
C PRO A 29 1.20 -15.50 -5.07
N PHE A 30 1.98 -14.94 -4.14
CA PHE A 30 1.65 -14.90 -2.71
C PHE A 30 1.02 -13.59 -2.23
N ALA A 31 0.76 -12.60 -3.09
CA ALA A 31 0.10 -11.36 -2.69
C ALA A 31 -1.26 -11.59 -1.98
N PRO A 32 -2.12 -12.54 -2.40
CA PRO A 32 -3.37 -12.84 -1.68
C PRO A 32 -3.15 -13.32 -0.24
N LEU A 33 -2.14 -14.16 -0.02
CA LEU A 33 -1.79 -14.66 1.32
C LEU A 33 -1.26 -13.53 2.20
N LEU A 34 -0.41 -12.65 1.65
CA LEU A 34 0.10 -11.48 2.36
C LEU A 34 -1.03 -10.53 2.78
N LEU A 35 -2.02 -10.30 1.91
CA LEU A 35 -3.20 -9.50 2.24
C LEU A 35 -4.02 -10.14 3.37
N GLU A 36 -4.26 -11.45 3.31
CA GLU A 36 -4.97 -12.19 4.36
C GLU A 36 -4.25 -12.08 5.71
N GLN A 37 -2.92 -12.15 5.70
CA GLN A 37 -2.10 -12.09 6.92
C GLN A 37 -1.80 -10.66 7.39
N ALA A 38 -2.10 -9.65 6.58
CA ALA A 38 -1.79 -8.27 6.92
C ALA A 38 -2.51 -7.80 8.20
N PRO A 39 -1.86 -6.95 9.03
CA PRO A 39 -2.50 -6.31 10.17
C PRO A 39 -3.82 -5.64 9.78
N LYS A 40 -4.86 -5.78 10.61
CA LYS A 40 -6.19 -5.22 10.33
C LYS A 40 -6.18 -3.72 10.03
N ILE A 41 -5.23 -2.97 10.61
CA ILE A 41 -5.05 -1.54 10.38
C ILE A 41 -4.53 -1.22 8.97
N LEU A 42 -3.75 -2.11 8.36
CA LEU A 42 -3.20 -1.94 7.01
C LEU A 42 -4.15 -2.45 5.92
N ARG A 43 -4.96 -3.48 6.19
CA ARG A 43 -5.86 -4.09 5.19
C ARG A 43 -6.70 -3.12 4.37
N PRO A 44 -7.30 -2.02 4.91
CA PRO A 44 -8.06 -1.08 4.11
C PRO A 44 -7.23 -0.31 3.07
N ARG A 45 -5.90 -0.34 3.21
CA ARG A 45 -4.94 0.34 2.33
C ARG A 45 -4.23 -0.62 1.40
N LEU A 46 -4.58 -1.90 1.43
CA LEU A 46 -3.96 -2.93 0.59
C LEU A 46 -4.95 -3.42 -0.46
N SER A 47 -4.48 -3.54 -1.69
CA SER A 47 -5.25 -4.06 -2.83
C SER A 47 -4.53 -5.24 -3.47
N LEU A 48 -5.30 -6.15 -4.07
CA LEU A 48 -4.74 -7.14 -4.99
C LEU A 48 -4.87 -6.61 -6.42
N GLU A 49 -3.81 -6.76 -7.18
CA GLU A 49 -3.80 -6.49 -8.60
C GLU A 49 -4.10 -7.73 -9.44
N PHE A 50 -4.30 -7.52 -10.74
CA PHE A 50 -4.53 -8.61 -11.69
C PHE A 50 -3.43 -9.69 -11.63
N ILE A 51 -2.18 -9.27 -11.40
CA ILE A 51 -1.03 -10.15 -11.25
C ILE A 51 -0.91 -10.58 -9.78
N LYS A 52 -1.02 -11.89 -9.51
CA LYS A 52 -1.00 -12.44 -8.14
C LYS A 52 0.32 -12.27 -7.38
N SER A 53 1.38 -11.83 -8.06
CA SER A 53 2.66 -11.47 -7.44
C SER A 53 2.76 -9.98 -7.14
N ILE A 54 1.69 -9.21 -7.31
CA ILE A 54 1.65 -7.77 -7.01
C ILE A 54 0.70 -7.53 -5.83
N LEU A 55 1.20 -6.79 -4.84
CA LEU A 55 0.42 -6.23 -3.74
C LEU A 55 0.52 -4.72 -3.81
N GLU A 56 -0.61 -4.03 -3.90
CA GLU A 56 -0.66 -2.58 -3.92
C GLU A 56 -0.87 -2.03 -2.49
N ILE A 57 -0.24 -0.89 -2.21
CA ILE A 57 -0.51 -0.06 -1.03
C ILE A 57 -0.94 1.33 -1.49
N GLN A 58 -2.07 1.81 -0.96
CA GLN A 58 -2.66 3.10 -1.33
C GLN A 58 -2.81 4.06 -0.13
N THR A 59 -2.55 5.35 -0.38
CA THR A 59 -2.80 6.39 0.61
C THR A 59 -4.29 6.76 0.71
N GLY A 60 -4.64 7.52 1.74
CA GLY A 60 -5.88 8.29 1.73
C GLY A 60 -5.76 9.47 0.76
N ILE A 61 -6.79 10.31 0.77
CA ILE A 61 -6.72 11.63 0.13
C ILE A 61 -5.85 12.52 1.02
N CYS A 62 -4.76 13.03 0.46
CA CYS A 62 -3.73 13.84 1.12
C CYS A 62 -3.73 15.27 0.55
N ASP A 63 -3.43 16.28 1.35
CA ASP A 63 -3.38 17.67 0.87
C ASP A 63 -1.98 18.07 0.38
N ASP A 64 -0.92 17.42 0.88
CA ASP A 64 0.46 17.63 0.45
C ASP A 64 1.32 16.34 0.51
N LEU A 65 2.58 16.44 0.10
CA LEU A 65 3.53 15.30 0.12
C LEU A 65 3.86 14.81 1.54
N ARG A 66 3.77 15.68 2.55
CA ARG A 66 4.03 15.32 3.94
C ARG A 66 2.91 14.46 4.49
N ASP A 67 1.66 14.75 4.11
CA ASP A 67 0.51 13.91 4.44
C ASP A 67 0.69 12.51 3.85
N VAL A 68 1.15 12.42 2.59
CA VAL A 68 1.50 11.14 1.94
C VAL A 68 2.56 10.38 2.75
N GLU A 69 3.67 11.04 3.12
CA GLU A 69 4.72 10.42 3.94
C GLU A 69 4.22 9.93 5.31
N ASN A 70 3.37 10.74 5.95
CA ASN A 70 2.79 10.41 7.26
C ASN A 70 1.80 9.25 7.20
N ASP A 71 1.07 9.14 6.09
CA ASP A 71 0.08 8.09 5.85
C ASP A 71 0.75 6.75 5.49
N GLN A 72 1.90 6.78 4.82
CA GLN A 72 2.71 5.59 4.51
C GLN A 72 3.59 5.12 5.67
N ARG A 73 3.90 5.98 6.65
CA ARG A 73 4.67 5.58 7.83
C ARG A 73 3.83 4.67 8.74
N PRO A 74 4.35 3.50 9.14
CA PRO A 74 3.72 2.68 10.18
C PRO A 74 3.62 3.47 11.48
N ARG A 75 2.43 3.97 11.84
CA ARG A 75 2.17 4.45 13.21
C ARG A 75 2.18 3.22 14.12
N HIS A 76 3.23 3.09 14.95
CA HIS A 76 3.51 1.96 15.85
C HIS A 76 3.98 0.65 15.19
N LEU A 77 5.22 0.63 14.69
CA LEU A 77 6.09 -0.54 14.89
C LEU A 77 6.96 -0.26 16.12
N PRO A 78 6.64 -0.81 17.31
CA PRO A 78 7.55 -0.70 18.45
C PRO A 78 8.81 -1.51 18.09
N GLY A 79 9.96 -0.84 17.95
CA GLY A 79 11.26 -1.53 17.93
C GLY A 79 12.20 -1.28 16.75
N ILE A 80 12.18 -0.10 16.11
CA ILE A 80 13.31 0.33 15.29
C ILE A 80 13.64 1.79 15.59
N GLY A 81 14.21 1.99 16.78
CA GLY A 81 14.96 3.19 17.14
C GLY A 81 16.43 2.79 17.33
N HIS A 82 17.33 3.57 16.73
CA HIS A 82 18.72 3.64 17.19
C HIS A 82 18.79 4.34 18.54
#